data_AF-A0A964J6D0-F1
#
_entry.id   AF-A0A964J6D0-F1
#
_cell.length_a   1.000
_cell.length_b   1.000
_cell.length_c   1.000
_cell.angle_alpha   90.00
_cell.angle_beta   90.00
_cell.angle_gamma   90.00
#
_symmetry.space_group_name_H-M   'P 1'
#
loop_
_entity.id
_entity.type
_entity.pdbx_description
1 polymer ?
#
loop_
_entity_poly.entity_id
_entity_poly.type
_entity_poly.pdbx_seq_one_letter_code
_entity_poly.pdbx_strand_id
1 'polypeptide(L)'
;MLLSREAICQDKSVDQFTDAILTHDQPRVAELFFNLVKKDGRSMGDALVSLTAAEAPFVQVPNHINIKDGQITLINNDHTILGLRTSAALAPYLPAEYQMLPMLQSVWYVPAGLDIWNQLLGKYPGRYATMKGMNVPLPKHGPVVWNDEQQPIVEPGTVDERLHSYMIATMSGDVKRSYGLFLGLAAEESARPALRDTLLFLGLIDVQDTVIGRKARNTGHKALRARAVVDLADYIGWERAHGVYYTGVPDMAIGPLYYSAYDAACVTLMESFPDGGKTLKQTNISPLSREEVEDFVRLLMEADTDVVWAQVTGFLRTGKSIKSIADTIQIGAAELILRNVEPRKFTDGQHPFDYCNTANYWMRGSENPYQARILYLMANFVNDVARSNKFYNSVLEQERAGFNGAGRTPDTLLQEIDQSIIAFDFAHTTSLAHAYLQAGGDRKAYLTSVAITACKFQDDPHNQKISHSTFEEYEHNSTHLRDRLLLAAVRLLAGWPKMPGERDCYARFMREWIRH
;
A
#
# COMPACT_ATOMS: atom_id res chain seq x y z
N MET A 1 -29.58 6.31 -12.51
CA MET A 1 -28.76 7.24 -13.32
C MET A 1 -27.48 7.47 -12.56
N LEU A 2 -26.33 7.28 -13.19
CA LEU A 2 -25.03 7.59 -12.57
C LEU A 2 -24.93 9.11 -12.42
N LEU A 3 -24.52 9.59 -11.24
CA LEU A 3 -24.33 11.02 -11.01
C LEU A 3 -23.14 11.50 -11.85
N SER A 4 -23.32 12.61 -12.57
CA SER A 4 -22.20 13.29 -13.23
C SER A 4 -21.25 13.89 -12.19
N ARG A 5 -20.02 14.21 -12.61
CA ARG A 5 -19.05 14.92 -11.77
C ARG A 5 -19.66 16.16 -11.11
N GLU A 6 -20.34 17.00 -11.89
CA GLU A 6 -21.00 18.21 -11.39
C GLU A 6 -22.09 17.89 -10.36
N ALA A 7 -22.87 16.83 -10.59
CA ALA A 7 -23.91 16.40 -9.66
C ALA A 7 -23.32 15.85 -8.36
N ILE A 8 -22.15 15.19 -8.39
CA ILE A 8 -21.45 14.73 -7.18
C ILE A 8 -20.98 15.94 -6.37
N CYS A 9 -20.33 16.92 -7.00
CA CYS A 9 -19.86 18.13 -6.31
C CYS A 9 -20.99 18.97 -5.70
N GLN A 10 -22.23 18.79 -6.18
CA GLN A 10 -23.43 19.46 -5.66
C GLN A 10 -24.21 18.60 -4.64
N ASP A 11 -23.74 17.38 -4.34
CA ASP A 11 -24.36 16.55 -3.30
C ASP A 11 -24.13 17.19 -1.93
N LYS A 12 -25.21 17.42 -1.19
CA LYS A 12 -25.18 17.97 0.16
C LYS A 12 -24.24 17.20 1.10
N SER A 13 -24.06 15.90 0.88
CA SER A 13 -23.12 15.11 1.68
C SER A 13 -21.67 15.57 1.51
N VAL A 14 -21.28 16.10 0.34
CA VAL A 14 -19.94 16.64 0.10
C VAL A 14 -19.70 17.87 0.98
N ASP A 15 -20.67 18.79 1.05
CA ASP A 15 -20.58 19.97 1.93
C ASP A 15 -20.49 19.57 3.41
N GLN A 16 -21.30 18.58 3.83
CA GLN A 16 -21.29 18.08 5.20
C GLN A 16 -19.97 17.41 5.58
N PHE A 17 -19.40 16.61 4.67
CA PHE A 17 -18.07 16.03 4.86
C PHE A 17 -17.01 17.12 4.90
N THR A 18 -17.04 18.07 3.96
CA THR A 18 -16.07 19.17 3.88
C THR A 18 -16.05 19.97 5.17
N ASP A 19 -17.21 20.35 5.70
CA ASP A 19 -17.33 21.04 6.99
C ASP A 19 -16.69 20.22 8.13
N ALA A 20 -17.08 18.96 8.28
CA ALA A 20 -16.56 18.09 9.35
C ALA A 20 -15.05 17.82 9.23
N ILE A 21 -14.54 17.65 8.00
CA ILE A 21 -13.13 17.46 7.68
C ILE A 21 -12.33 18.71 8.03
N LEU A 22 -12.79 19.89 7.63
CA LEU A 22 -12.11 21.16 7.88
C LEU A 22 -12.12 21.56 9.36
N THR A 23 -13.14 21.13 10.14
CA THR A 23 -13.17 21.32 11.60
C THR A 23 -12.41 20.25 12.38
N HIS A 24 -11.74 19.29 11.71
CA HIS A 24 -11.05 18.16 12.34
C HIS A 24 -11.95 17.28 13.24
N ASP A 25 -13.22 17.13 12.87
CA ASP A 25 -14.20 16.36 13.65
C ASP A 25 -14.26 14.90 13.17
N GLN A 26 -13.25 14.10 13.56
CA GLN A 26 -13.14 12.68 13.18
C GLN A 26 -14.38 11.86 13.52
N PRO A 27 -14.98 11.96 14.74
CA PRO A 27 -16.21 11.26 15.07
C PRO A 27 -17.38 11.60 14.14
N ARG A 28 -17.53 12.88 13.77
CA ARG A 28 -18.60 13.33 12.89
C ARG A 28 -18.41 12.85 11.46
N VAL A 29 -17.18 12.84 10.93
CA VAL A 29 -16.91 12.30 9.57
C VAL A 29 -17.30 10.82 9.50
N ALA A 30 -16.88 10.01 10.48
CA ALA A 30 -17.25 8.59 10.51
C ALA A 30 -18.76 8.37 10.69
N GLU A 31 -19.43 9.19 11.51
CA GLU A 31 -20.88 9.13 11.69
C GLU A 31 -21.67 9.52 10.43
N LEU A 32 -21.24 10.58 9.71
CA LEU A 32 -21.85 10.96 8.44
C LEU A 32 -21.76 9.80 7.44
N PHE A 33 -20.58 9.18 7.31
CA PHE A 33 -20.39 8.03 6.44
C PHE A 33 -21.27 6.84 6.85
N PHE A 34 -21.31 6.51 8.14
CA PHE A 34 -22.18 5.45 8.66
C PHE A 34 -23.65 5.72 8.32
N ASN A 35 -24.13 6.95 8.52
CA ASN A 35 -25.52 7.31 8.26
C ASN A 35 -25.87 7.21 6.77
N LEU A 36 -24.99 7.66 5.86
CA LEU A 36 -25.21 7.51 4.42
C LEU A 36 -25.43 6.04 4.03
N VAL A 37 -24.64 5.13 4.59
CA VAL A 37 -24.74 3.70 4.27
C VAL A 37 -25.94 3.04 4.96
N LYS A 38 -26.09 3.23 6.28
CA LYS A 38 -27.06 2.48 7.09
C LYS A 38 -28.44 3.12 7.19
N LYS A 39 -28.55 4.44 7.15
CA LYS A 39 -29.84 5.16 7.25
C LYS A 39 -30.38 5.56 5.88
N ASP A 40 -29.50 6.04 5.00
CA ASP A 40 -29.92 6.54 3.68
C ASP A 40 -29.87 5.43 2.62
N GLY A 41 -29.34 4.25 2.96
CA GLY A 41 -29.31 3.07 2.09
C GLY A 41 -28.34 3.19 0.90
N ARG A 42 -27.36 4.12 0.95
CA ARG A 42 -26.33 4.24 -0.08
C ARG A 42 -25.38 3.05 -0.02
N SER A 43 -24.82 2.65 -1.16
CA SER A 43 -23.71 1.69 -1.15
C SER A 43 -22.47 2.32 -0.50
N MET A 44 -21.54 1.49 -0.01
CA MET A 44 -20.24 1.99 0.48
C MET A 44 -19.50 2.78 -0.62
N GLY A 45 -19.58 2.34 -1.88
CA GLY A 45 -18.99 3.04 -3.01
C GLY A 45 -19.60 4.43 -3.22
N ASP A 46 -20.92 4.57 -3.13
CA ASP A 46 -21.59 5.88 -3.28
C ASP A 46 -21.23 6.84 -2.13
N ALA A 47 -21.10 6.34 -0.90
CA ALA A 47 -20.65 7.14 0.24
C ALA A 47 -19.18 7.58 0.07
N LEU A 48 -18.32 6.70 -0.46
CA LEU A 48 -16.92 7.02 -0.77
C LEU A 48 -16.77 8.08 -1.85
N VAL A 49 -17.64 8.08 -2.86
CA VAL A 49 -17.64 9.12 -3.90
C VAL A 49 -17.80 10.51 -3.27
N SER A 50 -18.71 10.67 -2.31
CA SER A 50 -18.89 11.95 -1.60
C SER A 50 -17.71 12.31 -0.70
N LEU A 51 -17.16 11.34 0.04
CA LEU A 51 -16.02 11.56 0.93
C LEU A 51 -14.76 11.96 0.16
N THR A 52 -14.43 11.21 -0.89
CA THR A 52 -13.22 11.44 -1.69
C THR A 52 -13.28 12.77 -2.43
N ALA A 53 -14.47 13.19 -2.90
CA ALA A 53 -14.67 14.52 -3.45
C ALA A 53 -14.40 15.64 -2.42
N ALA A 54 -14.76 15.43 -1.16
CA ALA A 54 -14.59 16.41 -0.09
C ALA A 54 -13.12 16.54 0.39
N GLU A 55 -12.36 15.44 0.46
CA GLU A 55 -10.97 15.48 0.96
C GLU A 55 -9.92 15.84 -0.11
N ALA A 56 -10.18 15.49 -1.38
CA ALA A 56 -9.17 15.47 -2.43
C ALA A 56 -8.35 16.77 -2.61
N PRO A 57 -8.93 17.98 -2.46
CA PRO A 57 -8.15 19.21 -2.59
C PRO A 57 -7.03 19.38 -1.55
N PHE A 58 -7.12 18.67 -0.42
CA PHE A 58 -6.34 18.99 0.79
C PHE A 58 -5.27 17.95 1.16
N VAL A 59 -5.14 16.87 0.39
CA VAL A 59 -4.25 15.74 0.72
C VAL A 59 -2.95 15.72 -0.09
N GLN A 60 -2.84 16.59 -1.09
CA GLN A 60 -1.66 16.68 -1.94
C GLN A 60 -0.51 17.46 -1.26
N VAL A 61 0.69 17.38 -1.84
CA VAL A 61 1.87 18.12 -1.40
C VAL A 61 2.56 18.75 -2.61
N PRO A 62 3.33 19.83 -2.46
CA PRO A 62 4.06 20.43 -3.58
C PRO A 62 5.32 19.63 -3.95
N ASN A 63 5.85 18.85 -3.01
CA ASN A 63 7.02 17.99 -3.18
C ASN A 63 7.05 16.93 -2.06
N HIS A 64 7.59 15.74 -2.31
CA HIS A 64 7.83 14.73 -1.28
C HIS A 64 9.17 14.91 -0.54
N ILE A 65 9.95 15.92 -0.91
CA ILE A 65 11.14 16.34 -0.21
C ILE A 65 10.99 17.80 0.23
N ASN A 66 11.44 18.05 1.45
CA ASN A 66 11.67 19.39 1.96
C ASN A 66 13.07 19.49 2.58
N ILE A 67 13.59 20.71 2.71
CA ILE A 67 14.84 20.99 3.41
C ILE A 67 14.50 21.72 4.71
N LYS A 68 14.90 21.11 5.83
CA LYS A 68 14.73 21.67 7.17
C LYS A 68 16.06 21.61 7.92
N ASP A 69 16.51 22.75 8.44
CA ASP A 69 17.76 22.87 9.20
C ASP A 69 18.98 22.29 8.44
N GLY A 70 19.04 22.51 7.13
CA GLY A 70 20.08 21.99 6.24
C GLY A 70 19.99 20.49 5.94
N GLN A 71 18.93 19.81 6.39
CA GLN A 71 18.72 18.38 6.19
C GLN A 71 17.53 18.10 5.30
N ILE A 72 17.68 17.09 4.44
CA ILE A 72 16.59 16.54 3.65
C ILE A 72 15.59 15.82 4.58
N THR A 73 14.31 16.16 4.42
CA THR A 73 13.18 15.53 5.11
C THR A 73 12.21 14.98 4.08
N LEU A 74 11.80 13.72 4.25
CA LEU A 74 10.79 13.08 3.43
C LEU A 74 9.38 13.51 3.87
N ILE A 75 8.48 13.65 2.91
CA ILE A 75 7.08 13.98 3.11
C ILE A 75 6.26 12.91 2.41
N ASN A 76 5.48 12.18 3.20
CA ASN A 76 4.56 11.17 2.71
C ASN A 76 3.11 11.64 2.94
N ASN A 77 2.24 11.50 1.93
CA ASN A 77 0.89 12.06 1.95
C ASN A 77 -0.24 11.07 1.62
N ASP A 78 0.06 9.78 1.59
CA ASP A 78 -0.82 8.77 0.99
C ASP A 78 -1.77 8.07 1.95
N HIS A 79 -1.72 8.41 3.23
CA HIS A 79 -2.39 7.64 4.25
C HIS A 79 -3.92 7.58 4.07
N THR A 80 -4.57 8.65 3.60
CA THR A 80 -6.02 8.63 3.38
C THR A 80 -6.40 7.65 2.27
N ILE A 81 -5.88 7.84 1.06
CA ILE A 81 -6.22 6.98 -0.09
C ILE A 81 -5.79 5.53 0.09
N LEU A 82 -4.62 5.27 0.71
CA LEU A 82 -4.18 3.91 1.01
C LEU A 82 -5.09 3.23 2.04
N GLY A 83 -5.52 3.95 3.08
CA GLY A 83 -6.47 3.45 4.06
C GLY A 83 -7.80 3.05 3.43
N LEU A 84 -8.36 3.94 2.59
CA LEU A 84 -9.62 3.67 1.87
C LEU A 84 -9.51 2.44 0.97
N ARG A 85 -8.44 2.34 0.18
CA ARG A 85 -8.18 1.17 -0.69
C ARG A 85 -8.16 -0.12 0.14
N THR A 86 -7.29 -0.14 1.14
CA THR A 86 -7.11 -1.30 2.00
C THR A 86 -8.41 -1.69 2.69
N SER A 87 -9.19 -0.72 3.17
CA SER A 87 -10.46 -0.98 3.85
C SER A 87 -11.47 -1.67 2.95
N ALA A 88 -11.58 -1.22 1.69
CA ALA A 88 -12.46 -1.84 0.71
C ALA A 88 -12.09 -3.30 0.45
N ALA A 89 -10.79 -3.59 0.35
CA ALA A 89 -10.29 -4.93 0.07
C ALA A 89 -10.21 -5.84 1.31
N LEU A 90 -10.13 -5.28 2.53
CA LEU A 90 -10.11 -6.05 3.77
C LEU A 90 -11.51 -6.48 4.22
N ALA A 91 -12.55 -5.70 3.88
CA ALA A 91 -13.94 -5.98 4.28
C ALA A 91 -14.44 -7.42 4.02
N PRO A 92 -14.11 -8.09 2.90
CA PRO A 92 -14.52 -9.47 2.64
C PRO A 92 -13.94 -10.51 3.61
N TYR A 93 -12.85 -10.20 4.33
CA TYR A 93 -12.26 -11.08 5.34
C TYR A 93 -12.95 -10.97 6.71
N LEU A 94 -13.84 -10.00 6.90
CA LEU A 94 -14.56 -9.80 8.15
C LEU A 94 -15.96 -10.44 8.13
N PRO A 95 -16.48 -10.88 9.28
CA PRO A 95 -17.87 -11.29 9.42
C PRO A 95 -18.83 -10.15 9.07
N ALA A 96 -20.04 -10.48 8.63
CA ALA A 96 -21.02 -9.52 8.12
C ALA A 96 -21.24 -8.32 9.06
N GLU A 97 -21.34 -8.57 10.36
CA GLU A 97 -21.54 -7.55 11.38
C GLU A 97 -20.34 -6.60 11.57
N TYR A 98 -19.15 -6.97 11.09
CA TYR A 98 -17.93 -6.15 11.14
C TYR A 98 -17.54 -5.54 9.78
N GLN A 99 -18.25 -5.83 8.68
CA GLN A 99 -17.81 -5.45 7.33
C GLN A 99 -17.61 -3.95 7.11
N MET A 100 -18.32 -3.09 7.85
CA MET A 100 -18.14 -1.63 7.78
C MET A 100 -16.96 -1.11 8.61
N LEU A 101 -16.49 -1.87 9.60
CA LEU A 101 -15.46 -1.42 10.54
C LEU A 101 -14.16 -0.98 9.83
N PRO A 102 -13.61 -1.72 8.85
CA PRO A 102 -12.39 -1.27 8.17
C PRO A 102 -12.56 0.12 7.56
N MET A 103 -13.67 0.32 6.86
CA MET A 103 -13.95 1.58 6.17
C MET A 103 -14.15 2.73 7.15
N LEU A 104 -14.91 2.52 8.23
CA LEU A 104 -15.13 3.54 9.26
C LEU A 104 -13.83 4.00 9.91
N GLN A 105 -12.88 3.08 10.13
CA GLN A 105 -11.54 3.43 10.65
C GLN A 105 -10.75 4.32 9.68
N SER A 106 -10.80 4.03 8.37
CA SER A 106 -10.11 4.85 7.39
C SER A 106 -10.78 6.22 7.19
N VAL A 107 -12.11 6.26 7.21
CA VAL A 107 -12.90 7.49 7.17
C VAL A 107 -12.60 8.36 8.39
N TRP A 108 -12.49 7.77 9.59
CA TRP A 108 -12.14 8.47 10.83
C TRP A 108 -10.80 9.21 10.72
N TYR A 109 -9.82 8.62 10.02
CA TYR A 109 -8.50 9.20 9.87
C TYR A 109 -8.46 10.46 8.98
N VAL A 110 -9.38 10.60 8.02
CA VAL A 110 -9.34 11.64 6.96
C VAL A 110 -9.00 13.04 7.48
N PRO A 111 -9.65 13.57 8.53
CA PRO A 111 -9.36 14.93 8.99
C PRO A 111 -7.93 15.12 9.52
N ALA A 112 -7.34 14.07 10.10
CA ALA A 112 -5.96 14.10 10.60
C ALA A 112 -4.91 13.93 9.48
N GLY A 113 -5.34 13.57 8.26
CA GLY A 113 -4.50 13.33 7.09
C GLY A 113 -4.29 14.53 6.16
N LEU A 114 -4.89 15.69 6.43
CA LEU A 114 -4.86 16.84 5.52
C LEU A 114 -3.58 17.69 5.66
N ASP A 115 -3.15 18.30 4.56
CA ASP A 115 -2.07 19.29 4.49
C ASP A 115 -0.80 18.86 5.24
N ILE A 116 -0.33 17.66 4.92
CA ILE A 116 0.81 17.03 5.59
C ILE A 116 2.08 17.87 5.46
N TRP A 117 2.23 18.61 4.36
CA TRP A 117 3.31 19.58 4.20
C TRP A 117 3.32 20.58 5.37
N ASN A 118 2.19 21.25 5.64
CA ASN A 118 2.11 22.20 6.74
C ASN A 118 2.06 21.54 8.12
N GLN A 119 1.58 20.30 8.25
CA GLN A 119 1.72 19.54 9.51
C GLN A 119 3.20 19.38 9.90
N LEU A 120 4.07 18.98 8.96
CA LEU A 120 5.48 18.78 9.22
C LEU A 120 6.24 20.08 9.51
N LEU A 121 5.67 21.22 9.11
CA LEU A 121 6.14 22.57 9.44
C LEU A 121 5.56 23.12 10.75
N GLY A 122 4.66 22.41 11.41
CA GLY A 122 3.97 22.90 12.61
C GLY A 122 2.98 24.04 12.34
N LYS A 123 2.47 24.13 11.11
CA LYS A 123 1.52 25.15 10.64
C LYS A 123 0.09 24.65 10.50
N TYR A 124 -0.11 23.33 10.54
CA TYR A 124 -1.42 22.69 10.50
C TYR A 124 -1.46 21.52 11.50
N PRO A 125 -2.58 21.27 12.20
CA PRO A 125 -2.73 20.10 13.07
C PRO A 125 -2.89 18.82 12.27
N GLY A 126 -2.72 17.69 12.94
CA GLY A 126 -2.98 16.36 12.39
C GLY A 126 -1.92 15.37 12.80
N ARG A 127 -1.97 14.18 12.19
CA ARG A 127 -1.17 13.03 12.62
C ARG A 127 0.32 13.32 12.70
N TYR A 128 0.90 13.95 11.67
CA TYR A 128 2.35 14.16 11.62
C TYR A 128 2.83 15.23 12.60
N ALA A 129 2.01 16.26 12.85
CA ALA A 129 2.28 17.23 13.89
C ALA A 129 2.28 16.55 15.27
N THR A 130 1.26 15.74 15.56
CA THR A 130 1.14 14.99 16.83
C THR A 130 2.28 13.99 17.01
N MET A 131 2.66 13.23 15.97
CA MET A 131 3.79 12.30 16.01
C MET A 131 5.13 12.97 16.34
N LYS A 132 5.28 14.25 15.98
CA LYS A 132 6.45 15.07 16.32
C LYS A 132 6.32 15.81 17.66
N GLY A 133 5.26 15.56 18.42
CA GLY A 133 4.98 16.23 19.69
C GLY A 133 4.63 17.71 19.53
N MET A 134 4.17 18.14 18.36
CA MET A 134 3.77 19.52 18.11
C MET A 134 2.32 19.73 18.54
N ASN A 135 2.07 20.77 19.33
CA ASN A 135 0.72 21.25 19.61
C ASN A 135 0.40 22.41 18.66
N VAL A 136 -0.36 22.12 17.60
CA VAL A 136 -0.67 23.09 16.54
C VAL A 136 -2.18 23.36 16.58
N PRO A 137 -2.64 24.60 16.80
CA PRO A 137 -4.06 24.91 16.72
C PRO A 137 -4.55 24.93 15.27
N LEU A 138 -5.87 24.76 15.06
CA LEU A 138 -6.47 24.92 13.73
C LEU A 138 -6.28 26.35 13.21
N PRO A 139 -5.64 26.54 12.04
CA PRO A 139 -5.45 27.86 11.50
C PRO A 139 -6.72 28.39 10.83
N LYS A 140 -6.92 29.72 10.88
CA LYS A 140 -8.07 30.40 10.26
C LYS A 140 -8.11 30.26 8.73
N HIS A 141 -6.96 30.01 8.10
CA HIS A 141 -6.87 29.91 6.63
C HIS A 141 -7.18 28.51 6.09
N GLY A 142 -7.44 27.51 6.95
CA GLY A 142 -7.68 26.12 6.53
C GLY A 142 -6.44 25.44 5.94
N PRO A 143 -6.57 24.22 5.40
CA PRO A 143 -5.49 23.52 4.71
C PRO A 143 -5.15 24.19 3.37
N VAL A 144 -3.90 24.09 2.93
CA VAL A 144 -3.46 24.60 1.62
C VAL A 144 -3.81 23.61 0.51
N VAL A 145 -4.35 24.13 -0.59
CA VAL A 145 -4.50 23.40 -1.85
C VAL A 145 -3.22 23.56 -2.67
N TRP A 146 -2.51 22.47 -2.90
CA TRP A 146 -1.18 22.49 -3.53
C TRP A 146 -1.21 22.35 -5.05
N ASN A 147 -2.12 21.55 -5.59
CA ASN A 147 -2.42 21.55 -7.02
C ASN A 147 -3.92 21.66 -7.23
N ASP A 148 -4.31 22.53 -8.15
CA ASP A 148 -5.71 22.69 -8.51
C ASP A 148 -6.23 21.46 -9.26
N GLU A 149 -7.52 21.21 -9.09
CA GLU A 149 -8.29 20.30 -9.93
C GLU A 149 -8.26 20.76 -11.39
N GLN A 150 -8.33 19.83 -12.35
CA GLN A 150 -8.07 20.12 -13.76
C GLN A 150 -9.18 19.66 -14.69
N GLN A 151 -9.21 20.29 -15.86
CA GLN A 151 -9.98 19.80 -16.99
C GLN A 151 -9.19 18.73 -17.74
N PRO A 152 -9.87 17.73 -18.33
CA PRO A 152 -9.20 16.71 -19.12
C PRO A 152 -8.47 17.34 -20.31
N ILE A 153 -7.24 16.88 -20.55
CA ILE A 153 -6.46 17.17 -21.76
C ILE A 153 -6.67 15.99 -22.70
N VAL A 154 -7.31 16.24 -23.84
CA VAL A 154 -7.51 15.24 -24.89
C VAL A 154 -6.63 15.60 -26.08
N GLU A 155 -5.59 14.82 -26.31
CA GLU A 155 -4.72 14.97 -27.48
C GLU A 155 -5.27 14.14 -28.66
N PRO A 156 -4.97 14.52 -29.91
CA PRO A 156 -5.22 13.64 -31.05
C PRO A 156 -4.26 12.44 -31.03
N GLY A 157 -4.59 11.39 -31.78
CA GLY A 157 -3.76 10.20 -31.94
C GLY A 157 -4.38 8.94 -31.34
N THR A 158 -3.62 7.85 -31.43
CA THR A 158 -3.99 6.54 -30.88
C THR A 158 -3.96 6.56 -29.34
N VAL A 159 -4.58 5.55 -28.71
CA VAL A 159 -4.48 5.37 -27.25
C VAL A 159 -3.01 5.23 -26.82
N ASP A 160 -2.20 4.47 -27.58
CA ASP A 160 -0.79 4.25 -27.27
C ASP A 160 0.05 5.53 -27.33
N GLU A 161 -0.16 6.39 -28.34
CA GLU A 161 0.53 7.68 -28.44
C GLU A 161 0.17 8.59 -27.26
N ARG A 162 -1.11 8.62 -26.86
CA ARG A 162 -1.58 9.42 -25.71
C ARG A 162 -1.08 8.88 -24.37
N LEU A 163 -1.03 7.55 -24.21
CA LEU A 163 -0.42 6.90 -23.05
C LEU A 163 1.08 7.22 -22.98
N HIS A 164 1.77 7.24 -24.11
CA HIS A 164 3.17 7.65 -24.17
C HIS A 164 3.34 9.12 -23.73
N SER A 165 2.52 10.06 -24.24
CA SER A 165 2.50 11.45 -23.77
C SER A 165 2.29 11.54 -22.25
N TYR A 166 1.36 10.76 -21.71
CA TYR A 166 1.08 10.69 -20.27
C TYR A 166 2.29 10.17 -19.47
N MET A 167 2.95 9.10 -19.95
CA MET A 167 4.17 8.58 -19.33
C MET A 167 5.27 9.64 -19.29
N ILE A 168 5.54 10.32 -20.40
CA ILE A 168 6.58 11.35 -20.47
C ILE A 168 6.27 12.53 -19.54
N ALA A 169 5.02 13.01 -19.51
CA ALA A 169 4.61 14.09 -18.60
C ALA A 169 4.82 13.68 -17.13
N THR A 170 4.47 12.44 -16.78
CA THR A 170 4.64 11.93 -15.41
C THR A 170 6.12 11.81 -15.04
N MET A 171 6.93 11.20 -15.91
CA MET A 171 8.37 10.98 -15.66
C MET A 171 9.21 12.26 -15.69
N SER A 172 8.72 13.32 -16.33
CA SER A 172 9.38 14.63 -16.34
C SER A 172 8.96 15.53 -15.17
N GLY A 173 7.97 15.11 -14.38
CA GLY A 173 7.45 15.87 -13.26
C GLY A 173 6.50 17.01 -13.63
N ASP A 174 5.92 16.97 -14.83
CA ASP A 174 4.88 17.91 -15.26
C ASP A 174 3.53 17.49 -14.69
N VAL A 175 3.30 17.85 -13.42
CA VAL A 175 2.08 17.51 -12.65
C VAL A 175 0.82 17.93 -13.39
N LYS A 176 0.82 19.13 -13.97
CA LYS A 176 -0.36 19.67 -14.64
C LYS A 176 -0.70 18.85 -15.88
N ARG A 177 0.28 18.68 -16.76
CA ARG A 177 0.07 17.93 -18.00
C ARG A 177 -0.22 16.45 -17.73
N SER A 178 0.52 15.83 -16.80
CA SER A 178 0.30 14.42 -16.41
C SER A 178 -1.13 14.20 -15.94
N TYR A 179 -1.62 15.01 -15.00
CA TYR A 179 -2.96 14.84 -14.47
C TYR A 179 -4.06 15.11 -15.51
N GLY A 180 -3.93 16.19 -16.28
CA GLY A 180 -4.90 16.49 -17.35
C GLY A 180 -4.97 15.38 -18.41
N LEU A 181 -3.84 14.82 -18.85
CA LEU A 181 -3.81 13.71 -19.80
C LEU A 181 -4.43 12.44 -19.23
N PHE A 182 -4.16 12.12 -17.96
CA PHE A 182 -4.81 11.01 -17.27
C PHE A 182 -6.33 11.16 -17.27
N LEU A 183 -6.85 12.35 -16.94
CA LEU A 183 -8.29 12.62 -16.93
C LEU A 183 -8.92 12.42 -18.32
N GLY A 184 -8.23 12.87 -19.38
CA GLY A 184 -8.67 12.67 -20.76
C GLY A 184 -8.74 11.18 -21.15
N LEU A 185 -7.75 10.39 -20.76
CA LEU A 185 -7.73 8.95 -20.99
C LEU A 185 -8.75 8.19 -20.12
N ALA A 186 -8.94 8.57 -18.87
CA ALA A 186 -9.87 7.92 -17.94
C ALA A 186 -11.34 8.12 -18.35
N ALA A 187 -11.65 9.25 -19.02
CA ALA A 187 -12.97 9.53 -19.57
C ALA A 187 -13.36 8.55 -20.70
N GLU A 188 -12.38 7.96 -21.39
CA GLU A 188 -12.60 7.02 -22.49
C GLU A 188 -12.59 5.57 -21.97
N GLU A 189 -13.76 4.92 -21.94
CA GLU A 189 -13.91 3.56 -21.40
C GLU A 189 -12.97 2.53 -22.05
N SER A 190 -12.79 2.61 -23.37
CA SER A 190 -11.88 1.75 -24.13
C SER A 190 -10.40 1.92 -23.75
N ALA A 191 -10.01 3.07 -23.23
CA ALA A 191 -8.62 3.35 -22.84
C ALA A 191 -8.30 2.91 -21.40
N ARG A 192 -9.31 2.74 -20.53
CA ARG A 192 -9.13 2.46 -19.09
C ARG A 192 -8.26 1.24 -18.80
N PRO A 193 -8.39 0.09 -19.49
CA PRO A 193 -7.51 -1.06 -19.20
C PRO A 193 -6.03 -0.77 -19.43
N ALA A 194 -5.69 -0.06 -20.53
CA ALA A 194 -4.32 0.32 -20.85
C ALA A 194 -3.80 1.46 -19.97
N LEU A 195 -4.67 2.40 -19.59
CA LEU A 195 -4.37 3.45 -18.62
C LEU A 195 -4.05 2.87 -17.24
N ARG A 196 -4.85 1.90 -16.77
CA ARG A 196 -4.62 1.15 -15.54
C ARG A 196 -3.25 0.47 -15.56
N ASP A 197 -2.92 -0.22 -16.65
CA ASP A 197 -1.61 -0.87 -16.81
C ASP A 197 -0.46 0.15 -16.73
N THR A 198 -0.62 1.27 -17.44
CA THR A 198 0.39 2.33 -17.53
C THR A 198 0.61 3.04 -16.19
N LEU A 199 -0.45 3.35 -15.45
CA LEU A 199 -0.38 3.98 -14.14
C LEU A 199 0.36 3.09 -13.13
N LEU A 200 0.02 1.81 -13.07
CA LEU A 200 0.71 0.83 -12.21
C LEU A 200 2.18 0.70 -12.60
N PHE A 201 2.47 0.60 -13.89
CA PHE A 201 3.83 0.52 -14.39
C PHE A 201 4.66 1.76 -14.02
N LEU A 202 4.12 2.98 -14.20
CA LEU A 202 4.78 4.22 -13.81
C LEU A 202 5.12 4.26 -12.31
N GLY A 203 4.21 3.78 -11.46
CA GLY A 203 4.47 3.67 -10.03
C GLY A 203 5.55 2.64 -9.66
N LEU A 204 5.61 1.53 -10.39
CA LEU A 204 6.59 0.47 -10.15
C LEU A 204 8.00 0.85 -10.58
N ILE A 205 8.16 1.65 -11.63
CA ILE A 205 9.48 2.05 -12.14
C ILE A 205 10.09 3.26 -11.41
N ASP A 206 9.29 4.02 -10.65
CA ASP A 206 9.78 5.09 -9.78
C ASP A 206 10.19 4.52 -8.41
N VAL A 207 11.37 3.91 -8.38
CA VAL A 207 11.98 3.38 -7.15
C VAL A 207 13.48 3.68 -7.18
N GLN A 208 13.99 4.09 -6.03
CA GLN A 208 15.41 4.42 -5.91
C GLN A 208 16.30 3.18 -5.95
N ASP A 209 17.53 3.39 -6.41
CA ASP A 209 18.62 2.43 -6.46
C ASP A 209 19.05 1.92 -5.08
N THR A 210 19.11 2.78 -4.07
CA THR A 210 19.45 2.39 -2.69
C THR A 210 18.82 3.29 -1.63
N VAL A 211 18.47 2.70 -0.48
CA VAL A 211 18.03 3.31 0.77
C VAL A 211 19.19 3.51 1.76
N ILE A 212 20.32 2.81 1.55
CA ILE A 212 21.46 2.80 2.47
C ILE A 212 22.03 4.21 2.58
N GLY A 213 22.19 4.68 3.82
CA GLY A 213 22.72 6.02 4.10
C GLY A 213 21.80 7.19 3.73
N ARG A 214 20.57 6.95 3.27
CA ARG A 214 19.63 8.01 2.87
C ARG A 214 18.60 8.32 3.94
N LYS A 215 18.24 9.60 4.10
CA LYS A 215 17.13 10.07 4.95
C LYS A 215 15.81 10.20 4.17
N ALA A 216 15.84 10.86 3.01
CA ALA A 216 14.77 10.73 2.03
C ALA A 216 14.98 9.43 1.26
N ARG A 217 14.11 8.47 1.52
CA ARG A 217 14.09 7.19 0.84
C ARG A 217 12.78 7.14 0.05
N ASN A 218 12.85 6.86 -1.24
CA ASN A 218 11.67 6.38 -1.94
C ASN A 218 11.30 5.00 -1.38
N THR A 219 10.14 4.91 -0.73
CA THR A 219 9.60 3.70 -0.10
C THR A 219 8.67 2.93 -1.04
N GLY A 220 8.71 3.20 -2.35
CA GLY A 220 7.84 2.58 -3.36
C GLY A 220 6.41 3.11 -3.37
N HIS A 221 6.12 4.19 -2.64
CA HIS A 221 4.74 4.67 -2.40
C HIS A 221 3.98 5.05 -3.66
N LYS A 222 4.66 5.44 -4.73
CA LYS A 222 3.98 5.70 -6.01
C LYS A 222 3.35 4.44 -6.60
N ALA A 223 3.96 3.27 -6.44
CA ALA A 223 3.33 2.01 -6.79
C ALA A 223 2.06 1.79 -5.96
N LEU A 224 2.13 2.01 -4.64
CA LEU A 224 1.01 1.84 -3.72
C LEU A 224 -0.14 2.83 -4.05
N ARG A 225 0.18 4.09 -4.37
CA ARG A 225 -0.79 5.12 -4.78
C ARG A 225 -1.44 4.79 -6.12
N ALA A 226 -0.65 4.43 -7.13
CA ALA A 226 -1.14 3.95 -8.42
C ALA A 226 -2.13 2.79 -8.23
N ARG A 227 -1.77 1.84 -7.36
CA ARG A 227 -2.62 0.71 -7.01
C ARG A 227 -3.91 1.13 -6.31
N ALA A 228 -3.84 2.07 -5.37
CA ALA A 228 -5.00 2.62 -4.68
C ALA A 228 -5.96 3.36 -5.60
N VAL A 229 -5.44 4.16 -6.53
CA VAL A 229 -6.25 4.85 -7.54
C VAL A 229 -7.04 3.85 -8.38
N VAL A 230 -6.36 2.82 -8.89
CA VAL A 230 -6.99 1.78 -9.72
C VAL A 230 -8.05 1.01 -8.94
N ASP A 231 -7.71 0.49 -7.75
CA ASP A 231 -8.64 -0.33 -6.96
C ASP A 231 -9.87 0.45 -6.52
N LEU A 232 -9.69 1.70 -6.09
CA LEU A 232 -10.82 2.54 -5.68
C LEU A 232 -11.66 2.93 -6.90
N ALA A 233 -11.06 3.18 -8.06
CA ALA A 233 -11.81 3.43 -9.29
C ALA A 233 -12.61 2.19 -9.74
N ASP A 234 -12.05 0.99 -9.62
CA ASP A 234 -12.77 -0.27 -9.88
C ASP A 234 -13.90 -0.47 -8.86
N TYR A 235 -13.67 -0.11 -7.60
CA TYR A 235 -14.65 -0.25 -6.52
C TYR A 235 -15.83 0.73 -6.62
N ILE A 236 -15.58 2.00 -6.97
CA ILE A 236 -16.62 3.04 -7.04
C ILE A 236 -17.16 3.27 -8.46
N GLY A 237 -16.49 2.77 -9.49
CA GLY A 237 -16.75 3.09 -10.89
C GLY A 237 -15.91 4.26 -11.38
N TRP A 238 -15.19 4.05 -12.49
CA TRP A 238 -14.23 5.01 -13.05
C TRP A 238 -14.84 6.37 -13.38
N GLU A 239 -16.08 6.38 -13.88
CA GLU A 239 -16.81 7.61 -14.19
C GLU A 239 -17.14 8.47 -12.96
N ARG A 240 -17.12 7.89 -11.76
CA ARG A 240 -17.41 8.58 -10.49
C ARG A 240 -16.16 8.86 -9.67
N ALA A 241 -15.02 8.30 -10.06
CA ALA A 241 -13.78 8.28 -9.30
C ALA A 241 -12.94 9.58 -9.35
N HIS A 242 -13.53 10.71 -9.76
CA HIS A 242 -12.81 11.97 -9.89
C HIS A 242 -12.07 12.41 -8.60
N GLY A 243 -12.68 12.26 -7.41
CA GLY A 243 -12.03 12.55 -6.14
C GLY A 243 -10.82 11.65 -5.87
N VAL A 244 -10.92 10.36 -6.22
CA VAL A 244 -9.79 9.42 -6.15
C VAL A 244 -8.67 9.83 -7.10
N TYR A 245 -9.01 10.21 -8.33
CA TYR A 245 -8.04 10.67 -9.32
C TYR A 245 -7.33 11.93 -8.83
N TYR A 246 -8.08 12.89 -8.31
CA TYR A 246 -7.53 14.14 -7.81
C TYR A 246 -6.62 13.92 -6.61
N THR A 247 -6.97 12.99 -5.71
CA THR A 247 -6.09 12.64 -4.59
C THR A 247 -4.78 12.01 -5.04
N GLY A 248 -4.80 11.02 -5.94
CA GLY A 248 -3.65 10.16 -6.18
C GLY A 248 -2.83 10.43 -7.45
N VAL A 249 -3.44 10.91 -8.53
CA VAL A 249 -2.77 10.99 -9.84
C VAL A 249 -1.76 12.14 -9.94
N PRO A 250 -2.06 13.38 -9.49
CA PRO A 250 -1.08 14.47 -9.52
C PRO A 250 0.25 14.08 -8.87
N ASP A 251 0.15 13.35 -7.77
CA ASP A 251 1.25 12.90 -6.93
C ASP A 251 2.23 11.95 -7.65
N MET A 252 1.77 11.25 -8.69
CA MET A 252 2.63 10.39 -9.52
C MET A 252 3.73 11.18 -10.23
N ALA A 253 3.48 12.45 -10.55
CA ALA A 253 4.44 13.36 -11.18
C ALA A 253 5.18 14.25 -10.15
N ILE A 254 4.82 14.19 -8.87
CA ILE A 254 5.46 15.02 -7.84
C ILE A 254 6.82 14.41 -7.48
N GLY A 255 7.84 15.27 -7.46
CA GLY A 255 9.21 14.88 -7.18
C GLY A 255 9.45 14.52 -5.71
N PRO A 256 10.59 13.88 -5.42
CA PRO A 256 11.63 13.40 -6.35
C PRO A 256 11.15 12.21 -7.21
N LEU A 257 11.76 12.07 -8.39
CA LEU A 257 11.50 10.97 -9.34
C LEU A 257 12.77 10.13 -9.47
N TYR A 258 12.65 8.81 -9.32
CA TYR A 258 13.80 7.90 -9.27
C TYR A 258 13.68 6.79 -10.33
N TYR A 259 14.34 7.01 -11.47
CA TYR A 259 14.33 6.03 -12.59
C TYR A 259 15.68 5.34 -12.81
N SER A 260 16.71 5.62 -12.00
CA SER A 260 18.05 5.07 -12.20
C SER A 260 18.11 3.55 -12.04
N ALA A 261 17.40 2.98 -11.07
CA ALA A 261 17.32 1.53 -10.90
C ALA A 261 16.62 0.86 -12.10
N TYR A 262 15.58 1.51 -12.63
CA TYR A 262 14.85 1.02 -13.80
C TYR A 262 15.70 1.08 -15.07
N ASP A 263 16.45 2.16 -15.26
CA ASP A 263 17.40 2.29 -16.36
C ASP A 263 18.47 1.18 -16.33
N ALA A 264 19.07 0.93 -15.17
CA ALA A 264 20.03 -0.17 -14.99
C ALA A 264 19.40 -1.54 -15.34
N ALA A 265 18.16 -1.81 -14.90
CA ALA A 265 17.45 -3.04 -15.25
C ALA A 265 17.16 -3.14 -16.77
N CYS A 266 16.90 -2.03 -17.44
CA CYS A 266 16.75 -1.99 -18.89
C CYS A 266 18.05 -2.42 -19.58
N VAL A 267 19.20 -1.86 -19.17
CA VAL A 267 20.52 -2.22 -19.71
C VAL A 267 20.83 -3.70 -19.49
N THR A 268 20.65 -4.20 -18.28
CA THR A 268 20.90 -5.62 -17.95
C THR A 268 20.10 -6.58 -18.84
N LEU A 269 18.81 -6.30 -19.07
CA LEU A 269 17.99 -7.14 -19.94
C LEU A 269 18.38 -7.02 -21.42
N MET A 270 18.72 -5.82 -21.90
CA MET A 270 19.17 -5.62 -23.29
C MET A 270 20.45 -6.38 -23.60
N GLU A 271 21.36 -6.46 -22.64
CA GLU A 271 22.62 -7.20 -22.79
C GLU A 271 22.43 -8.72 -22.66
N SER A 272 21.47 -9.15 -21.83
CA SER A 272 21.31 -10.57 -21.49
C SER A 272 20.32 -11.34 -22.37
N PHE A 273 19.40 -10.66 -23.05
CA PHE A 273 18.30 -11.31 -23.76
C PHE A 273 17.99 -10.61 -25.10
N PRO A 274 17.60 -11.39 -26.15
CA PRO A 274 17.05 -10.82 -27.38
C PRO A 274 15.85 -9.91 -27.11
N ASP A 275 15.67 -8.89 -27.95
CA ASP A 275 14.59 -7.90 -27.89
C ASP A 275 14.43 -7.20 -26.52
N GLY A 276 15.48 -7.22 -25.69
CA GLY A 276 15.44 -6.69 -24.33
C GLY A 276 14.52 -7.47 -23.38
N GLY A 277 14.32 -8.76 -23.63
CA GLY A 277 13.55 -9.66 -22.77
C GLY A 277 12.03 -9.55 -22.91
N LYS A 278 11.52 -8.88 -23.95
CA LYS A 278 10.08 -8.64 -24.16
C LYS A 278 9.23 -9.91 -24.28
N THR A 279 9.84 -11.04 -24.67
CA THR A 279 9.14 -12.33 -24.85
C THR A 279 9.21 -13.22 -23.61
N LEU A 280 9.94 -12.83 -22.57
CA LEU A 280 10.24 -13.70 -21.42
C LEU A 280 8.96 -14.12 -20.68
N LYS A 281 7.92 -13.27 -20.64
CA LYS A 281 6.64 -13.63 -20.03
C LYS A 281 6.03 -14.86 -20.71
N GLN A 282 6.09 -14.93 -22.04
CA GLN A 282 5.50 -16.01 -22.82
C GLN A 282 6.41 -17.26 -22.87
N THR A 283 7.73 -17.07 -22.90
CA THR A 283 8.67 -18.19 -23.04
C THR A 283 9.05 -18.85 -21.73
N ASN A 284 9.01 -18.11 -20.61
CA ASN A 284 9.43 -18.62 -19.32
C ASN A 284 8.22 -19.10 -18.52
N ILE A 285 8.03 -20.41 -18.44
CA ILE A 285 6.85 -21.04 -17.83
C ILE A 285 7.19 -21.97 -16.66
N SER A 286 8.46 -22.33 -16.49
CA SER A 286 8.87 -23.30 -15.47
C SER A 286 8.86 -22.66 -14.07
N PRO A 287 8.27 -23.28 -13.03
CA PRO A 287 8.40 -22.76 -11.67
C PRO A 287 9.83 -22.96 -11.15
N LEU A 288 10.16 -22.19 -10.11
CA LEU A 288 11.32 -22.46 -9.26
C LEU A 288 11.07 -23.74 -8.45
N SER A 289 12.11 -24.55 -8.28
CA SER A 289 12.12 -25.69 -7.38
C SER A 289 12.11 -25.22 -5.92
N ARG A 290 11.81 -26.13 -4.98
CA ARG A 290 11.83 -25.79 -3.55
C ARG A 290 13.22 -25.31 -3.09
N GLU A 291 14.28 -25.93 -3.59
CA GLU A 291 15.66 -25.56 -3.29
C GLU A 291 16.00 -24.18 -3.88
N GLU A 292 15.59 -23.90 -5.13
CA GLU A 292 15.81 -22.59 -5.75
C GLU A 292 15.05 -21.47 -5.00
N VAL A 293 13.84 -21.76 -4.50
CA VAL A 293 13.07 -20.83 -3.67
C VAL A 293 13.81 -20.52 -2.37
N GLU A 294 14.24 -21.55 -1.64
CA GLU A 294 14.93 -21.39 -0.35
C GLU A 294 16.28 -20.69 -0.51
N ASP A 295 17.07 -21.07 -1.51
CA ASP A 295 18.36 -20.45 -1.78
C ASP A 295 18.22 -19.00 -2.23
N PHE A 296 17.23 -18.68 -3.07
CA PHE A 296 17.04 -17.30 -3.51
C PHE A 296 16.56 -16.39 -2.38
N VAL A 297 15.67 -16.87 -1.49
CA VAL A 297 15.28 -16.12 -0.28
C VAL A 297 16.51 -15.85 0.61
N ARG A 298 17.41 -16.82 0.75
CA ARG A 298 18.68 -16.65 1.48
C ARG A 298 19.55 -15.58 0.81
N LEU A 299 19.77 -15.68 -0.51
CA LEU A 299 20.57 -14.71 -1.27
C LEU A 299 20.02 -13.28 -1.19
N LEU A 300 18.69 -13.11 -1.24
CA LEU A 300 18.05 -11.80 -1.07
C LEU A 300 18.44 -11.15 0.27
N MET A 301 18.65 -11.92 1.33
CA MET A 301 19.02 -11.40 2.64
C MET A 301 20.53 -11.20 2.81
N GLU A 302 21.35 -12.07 2.21
CA GLU A 302 22.77 -12.21 2.55
C GLU A 302 23.73 -11.69 1.48
N ALA A 303 23.35 -11.73 0.21
CA ALA A 303 24.26 -11.44 -0.89
C ALA A 303 24.32 -9.95 -1.24
N ASP A 304 25.34 -9.56 -1.99
CA ASP A 304 25.40 -8.24 -2.61
C ASP A 304 24.46 -8.15 -3.83
N THR A 305 24.06 -6.93 -4.16
CA THR A 305 23.09 -6.62 -5.23
C THR A 305 23.46 -7.27 -6.57
N ASP A 306 24.74 -7.26 -6.95
CA ASP A 306 25.20 -7.85 -8.22
C ASP A 306 24.94 -9.36 -8.29
N VAL A 307 25.11 -10.07 -7.16
CA VAL A 307 24.85 -11.51 -7.07
C VAL A 307 23.35 -11.78 -7.17
N VAL A 308 22.52 -10.96 -6.51
CA VAL A 308 21.06 -11.06 -6.59
C VAL A 308 20.57 -10.84 -8.03
N TRP A 309 21.08 -9.82 -8.72
CA TRP A 309 20.73 -9.53 -10.12
C TRP A 309 21.21 -10.63 -11.08
N ALA A 310 22.41 -11.16 -10.85
CA ALA A 310 22.92 -12.30 -11.60
C ALA A 310 22.02 -13.54 -11.41
N GLN A 311 21.51 -13.77 -10.20
CA GLN A 311 20.61 -14.89 -9.92
C GLN A 311 19.26 -14.73 -10.63
N VAL A 312 18.65 -13.53 -10.60
CA VAL A 312 17.42 -13.24 -11.38
C VAL A 312 17.65 -13.50 -12.87
N THR A 313 18.79 -13.04 -13.41
CA THR A 313 19.16 -13.26 -14.80
C THR A 313 19.34 -14.75 -15.11
N GLY A 314 19.98 -15.51 -14.22
CA GLY A 314 20.16 -16.96 -14.35
C GLY A 314 18.84 -17.73 -14.39
N PHE A 315 17.89 -17.37 -13.52
CA PHE A 315 16.53 -17.93 -13.55
C PHE A 315 15.82 -17.62 -14.87
N LEU A 316 15.90 -16.37 -15.34
CA LEU A 316 15.30 -15.99 -16.62
C LEU A 316 15.94 -16.73 -17.81
N ARG A 317 17.26 -16.94 -17.81
CA ARG A 317 17.96 -17.72 -18.86
C ARG A 317 17.55 -19.18 -18.90
N THR A 318 17.22 -19.75 -17.75
CA THR A 318 16.80 -21.16 -17.63
C THR A 318 15.30 -21.37 -17.81
N GLY A 319 14.57 -20.34 -18.26
CA GLY A 319 13.14 -20.45 -18.56
C GLY A 319 12.24 -20.42 -17.32
N LYS A 320 12.76 -19.97 -16.16
CA LYS A 320 11.96 -19.82 -14.94
C LYS A 320 10.98 -18.68 -15.08
N SER A 321 9.72 -18.96 -14.77
CA SER A 321 8.62 -18.03 -14.94
C SER A 321 8.77 -16.78 -14.08
N ILE A 322 8.40 -15.65 -14.67
CA ILE A 322 8.40 -14.34 -13.99
C ILE A 322 7.60 -14.43 -12.70
N LYS A 323 6.39 -15.02 -12.76
CA LYS A 323 5.53 -15.21 -11.57
C LYS A 323 6.26 -15.98 -10.46
N SER A 324 6.91 -17.09 -10.78
CA SER A 324 7.56 -17.89 -9.74
C SER A 324 8.74 -17.17 -9.09
N ILE A 325 9.50 -16.37 -9.85
CA ILE A 325 10.58 -15.54 -9.31
C ILE A 325 9.99 -14.44 -8.41
N ALA A 326 8.94 -13.76 -8.87
CA ALA A 326 8.28 -12.69 -8.14
C ALA A 326 7.63 -13.16 -6.83
N ASP A 327 6.95 -14.32 -6.86
CA ASP A 327 6.40 -14.98 -5.66
C ASP A 327 7.52 -15.28 -4.64
N THR A 328 8.69 -15.73 -5.08
CA THR A 328 9.85 -15.98 -4.19
C THR A 328 10.41 -14.69 -3.61
N ILE A 329 10.49 -13.61 -4.40
CA ILE A 329 10.90 -12.30 -3.89
C ILE A 329 9.93 -11.79 -2.83
N GLN A 330 8.62 -12.03 -2.98
CA GLN A 330 7.63 -11.69 -1.95
C GLN A 330 7.89 -12.43 -0.62
N ILE A 331 8.32 -13.70 -0.68
CA ILE A 331 8.76 -14.42 0.53
C ILE A 331 10.01 -13.75 1.12
N GLY A 332 10.97 -13.33 0.29
CA GLY A 332 12.10 -12.52 0.74
C GLY A 332 11.69 -11.20 1.39
N ALA A 333 10.66 -10.52 0.87
CA ALA A 333 10.12 -9.32 1.50
C ALA A 333 9.46 -9.63 2.86
N ALA A 334 8.80 -10.79 2.99
CA ALA A 334 8.26 -11.27 4.27
C ALA A 334 9.37 -11.53 5.30
N GLU A 335 10.54 -12.01 4.87
CA GLU A 335 11.70 -12.20 5.74
C GLU A 335 12.17 -10.89 6.40
N LEU A 336 12.12 -9.77 5.68
CA LEU A 336 12.48 -8.46 6.26
C LEU A 336 11.64 -8.13 7.49
N ILE A 337 10.35 -8.50 7.46
CA ILE A 337 9.43 -8.35 8.59
C ILE A 337 9.76 -9.37 9.68
N LEU A 338 9.89 -10.64 9.30
CA LEU A 338 10.08 -11.75 10.22
C LEU A 338 11.40 -11.68 11.01
N ARG A 339 12.44 -11.09 10.42
CA ARG A 339 13.76 -10.92 11.04
C ARG A 339 13.88 -9.65 11.89
N ASN A 340 12.88 -8.77 11.84
CA ASN A 340 12.93 -7.51 12.55
C ASN A 340 12.60 -7.70 14.04
N VAL A 341 13.42 -7.08 14.91
CA VAL A 341 13.26 -7.07 16.37
C VAL A 341 13.18 -5.65 16.94
N GLU A 342 13.22 -4.62 16.09
CA GLU A 342 13.20 -3.21 16.47
C GLU A 342 11.87 -2.56 16.05
N PRO A 343 10.97 -2.21 16.99
CA PRO A 343 9.65 -1.66 16.67
C PRO A 343 9.64 -0.50 15.67
N ARG A 344 10.62 0.42 15.76
CA ARG A 344 10.73 1.60 14.89
C ARG A 344 11.17 1.29 13.47
N LYS A 345 11.61 0.06 13.18
CA LYS A 345 12.09 -0.37 11.86
C LYS A 345 11.09 -1.23 11.11
N PHE A 346 9.91 -1.54 11.67
CA PHE A 346 8.93 -2.37 10.97
C PHE A 346 8.46 -1.75 9.64
N THR A 347 8.50 -0.42 9.54
CA THR A 347 8.41 0.33 8.27
C THR A 347 9.36 -0.18 7.20
N ASP A 348 10.60 -0.49 7.56
CA ASP A 348 11.64 -0.76 6.59
C ASP A 348 11.36 -2.07 5.85
N GLY A 349 10.86 -3.09 6.54
CA GLY A 349 10.42 -4.34 5.91
C GLY A 349 9.04 -4.25 5.25
N GLN A 350 8.15 -3.42 5.77
CA GLN A 350 6.80 -3.24 5.23
C GLN A 350 6.81 -2.65 3.82
N HIS A 351 7.60 -1.60 3.58
CA HIS A 351 7.55 -0.88 2.30
C HIS A 351 7.95 -1.75 1.10
N PRO A 352 9.05 -2.52 1.13
CA PRO A 352 9.36 -3.50 0.11
C PRO A 352 8.26 -4.57 -0.04
N PHE A 353 7.63 -4.99 1.06
CA PHE A 353 6.55 -5.98 1.03
C PHE A 353 5.34 -5.46 0.24
N ASP A 354 4.86 -4.25 0.55
CA ASP A 354 3.72 -3.63 -0.13
C ASP A 354 4.05 -3.29 -1.60
N TYR A 355 5.29 -2.89 -1.89
CA TYR A 355 5.78 -2.68 -3.26
C TYR A 355 5.75 -3.99 -4.06
N CYS A 356 6.28 -5.08 -3.49
CA CYS A 356 6.28 -6.39 -4.13
C CYS A 356 4.86 -6.93 -4.33
N ASN A 357 3.93 -6.70 -3.38
CA ASN A 357 2.52 -7.06 -3.56
C ASN A 357 1.90 -6.30 -4.74
N THR A 358 2.18 -5.00 -4.88
CA THR A 358 1.74 -4.21 -6.03
C THR A 358 2.32 -4.74 -7.35
N ALA A 359 3.61 -5.08 -7.36
CA ALA A 359 4.28 -5.64 -8.52
C ALA A 359 3.68 -6.99 -8.92
N ASN A 360 3.47 -7.89 -7.97
CA ASN A 360 2.85 -9.18 -8.18
C ASN A 360 1.41 -9.03 -8.69
N TYR A 361 0.62 -8.13 -8.11
CA TYR A 361 -0.72 -7.82 -8.60
C TYR A 361 -0.69 -7.39 -10.07
N TRP A 362 0.20 -6.46 -10.41
CA TRP A 362 0.32 -5.97 -11.78
C TRP A 362 0.75 -7.10 -12.73
N MET A 363 1.75 -7.90 -12.38
CA MET A 363 2.20 -9.03 -13.19
C MET A 363 1.09 -10.06 -13.44
N ARG A 364 0.22 -10.32 -12.45
CA ARG A 364 -0.92 -11.24 -12.57
C ARG A 364 -1.98 -10.75 -13.57
N GLY A 365 -2.18 -9.44 -13.67
CA GLY A 365 -3.26 -8.83 -14.46
C GLY A 365 -2.83 -8.02 -15.68
N SER A 366 -1.56 -8.05 -16.05
CA SER A 366 -0.97 -7.24 -17.12
C SER A 366 -0.41 -8.11 -18.24
N GLU A 367 -0.49 -7.65 -19.49
CA GLU A 367 0.23 -8.22 -20.65
C GLU A 367 1.48 -7.43 -21.04
N ASN A 368 1.89 -6.49 -20.20
CA ASN A 368 3.02 -5.63 -20.49
C ASN A 368 4.31 -6.44 -20.72
N PRO A 369 5.02 -6.25 -21.85
CA PRO A 369 6.20 -7.04 -22.19
C PRO A 369 7.41 -6.74 -21.29
N TYR A 370 7.33 -5.69 -20.46
CA TYR A 370 8.43 -5.24 -19.62
C TYR A 370 8.42 -5.83 -18.20
N GLN A 371 7.57 -6.81 -17.91
CA GLN A 371 7.44 -7.42 -16.58
C GLN A 371 8.77 -7.91 -16.00
N ALA A 372 9.65 -8.49 -16.82
CA ALA A 372 10.94 -9.00 -16.36
C ALA A 372 11.82 -7.91 -15.72
N ARG A 373 11.69 -6.63 -16.12
CA ARG A 373 12.43 -5.51 -15.54
C ARG A 373 12.06 -5.29 -14.08
N ILE A 374 10.79 -5.48 -13.74
CA ILE A 374 10.27 -5.25 -12.39
C ILE A 374 10.83 -6.27 -11.39
N LEU A 375 11.20 -7.48 -11.83
CA LEU A 375 11.88 -8.47 -10.96
C LEU A 375 13.18 -7.92 -10.36
N TYR A 376 13.96 -7.19 -11.16
CA TYR A 376 15.21 -6.58 -10.70
C TYR A 376 14.94 -5.48 -9.66
N LEU A 377 13.91 -4.67 -9.88
CA LEU A 377 13.50 -3.63 -8.92
C LEU A 377 13.01 -4.22 -7.60
N MET A 378 12.17 -5.25 -7.65
CA MET A 378 11.69 -5.97 -6.47
C MET A 378 12.86 -6.58 -5.69
N ALA A 379 13.72 -7.33 -6.38
CA ALA A 379 14.86 -8.00 -5.77
C ALA A 379 15.87 -6.99 -5.19
N ASN A 380 16.14 -5.90 -5.91
CA ASN A 380 16.99 -4.81 -5.45
C ASN A 380 16.45 -4.19 -4.16
N PHE A 381 15.17 -3.82 -4.13
CA PHE A 381 14.58 -3.14 -2.99
C PHE A 381 14.58 -4.03 -1.74
N VAL A 382 14.24 -5.31 -1.90
CA VAL A 382 14.29 -6.29 -0.78
C VAL A 382 15.72 -6.47 -0.27
N ASN A 383 16.69 -6.67 -1.17
CA ASN A 383 18.08 -6.88 -0.79
C ASN A 383 18.72 -5.65 -0.14
N ASP A 384 18.48 -4.47 -0.69
CA ASP A 384 19.02 -3.22 -0.21
C ASP A 384 18.50 -2.86 1.20
N VAL A 385 17.21 -3.15 1.48
CA VAL A 385 16.67 -3.03 2.84
C VAL A 385 17.26 -4.08 3.78
N ALA A 386 17.43 -5.33 3.35
CA ALA A 386 18.07 -6.38 4.16
C ALA A 386 19.48 -5.94 4.61
N ARG A 387 20.26 -5.41 3.67
CA ARG A 387 21.63 -4.90 3.90
C ARG A 387 21.63 -3.67 4.78
N SER A 388 20.75 -2.69 4.52
CA SER A 388 20.62 -1.47 5.34
C SER A 388 20.33 -1.79 6.81
N ASN A 389 19.55 -2.84 7.06
CA ASN A 389 19.13 -3.23 8.40
C ASN A 389 19.93 -4.40 9.00
N LYS A 390 20.88 -4.98 8.25
CA LYS A 390 21.70 -6.12 8.65
C LYS A 390 20.87 -7.35 9.03
N PHE A 391 19.80 -7.62 8.31
CA PHE A 391 18.87 -8.75 8.55
C PHE A 391 19.41 -10.10 8.02
N TYR A 392 20.70 -10.37 8.23
CA TYR A 392 21.38 -11.57 7.73
C TYR A 392 20.94 -12.85 8.46
N ASN A 393 20.58 -12.74 9.73
CA ASN A 393 20.23 -13.89 10.58
C ASN A 393 18.73 -13.91 10.87
N SER A 394 18.13 -15.10 10.83
CA SER A 394 16.77 -15.33 11.36
C SER A 394 16.77 -15.33 12.88
N VAL A 395 15.70 -14.80 13.47
CA VAL A 395 15.43 -14.84 14.92
C VAL A 395 14.30 -15.82 15.28
N LEU A 396 13.57 -16.31 14.27
CA LEU A 396 12.32 -17.04 14.46
C LEU A 396 12.54 -18.38 15.17
N GLU A 397 13.60 -19.10 14.82
CA GLU A 397 13.93 -20.40 15.38
C GLU A 397 14.19 -20.30 16.89
N GLN A 398 14.90 -19.25 17.32
CA GLN A 398 15.16 -18.98 18.73
C GLN A 398 13.89 -18.56 19.48
N GLU A 399 13.11 -17.63 18.91
CA GLU A 399 11.85 -17.15 19.51
C GLU A 399 10.83 -18.30 19.68
N ARG A 400 10.79 -19.24 18.73
CA ARG A 400 9.90 -20.41 18.76
C ARG A 400 10.35 -21.48 19.75
N ALA A 401 11.66 -21.72 19.88
CA ALA A 401 12.19 -22.73 20.80
C ALA A 401 11.79 -22.47 22.27
N GLY A 402 11.56 -21.20 22.63
CA GLY A 402 11.09 -20.81 23.96
C GLY A 402 9.58 -20.93 24.19
N PHE A 403 8.78 -21.26 23.17
CA PHE A 403 7.32 -21.28 23.27
C PHE A 403 6.77 -22.70 23.43
N ASN A 404 6.05 -22.96 24.52
CA ASN A 404 5.31 -24.20 24.71
C ASN A 404 3.83 -23.99 24.39
N GLY A 405 3.37 -24.49 23.24
CA GLY A 405 1.97 -24.45 22.79
C GLY A 405 1.09 -25.61 23.28
N ALA A 406 1.64 -26.59 24.02
CA ALA A 406 0.94 -27.83 24.34
C ALA A 406 -0.34 -27.59 25.16
N GLY A 407 -1.41 -28.31 24.81
CA GLY A 407 -2.70 -28.25 25.50
C GLY A 407 -3.59 -27.06 25.15
N ARG A 408 -3.13 -26.11 24.32
CA ARG A 408 -3.98 -25.03 23.82
C ARG A 408 -4.88 -25.49 22.68
N THR A 409 -6.14 -25.03 22.70
CA THR A 409 -7.06 -25.24 21.59
C THR A 409 -6.83 -24.19 20.49
N PRO A 410 -7.28 -24.45 19.24
CA PRO A 410 -7.23 -23.44 18.17
C PRO A 410 -7.88 -22.11 18.57
N ASP A 411 -9.03 -22.12 19.25
CA ASP A 411 -9.73 -20.90 19.67
C ASP A 411 -8.93 -20.13 20.73
N THR A 412 -8.33 -20.85 21.68
CA THR A 412 -7.44 -20.24 22.69
C THR A 412 -6.26 -19.55 22.02
N LEU A 413 -5.64 -20.19 21.02
CA LEU A 413 -4.52 -19.60 20.27
C LEU A 413 -4.94 -18.33 19.51
N LEU A 414 -6.11 -18.31 18.86
CA LEU A 414 -6.60 -17.10 18.16
C LEU A 414 -6.88 -15.94 19.13
N GLN A 415 -7.46 -16.23 20.30
CA GLN A 415 -7.68 -15.24 21.35
C GLN A 415 -6.35 -14.69 21.90
N GLU A 416 -5.37 -15.55 22.15
CA GLU A 416 -4.03 -15.13 22.59
C GLU A 416 -3.29 -14.32 21.52
N ILE A 417 -3.45 -14.64 20.23
CA ILE A 417 -2.91 -13.84 19.11
C ILE A 417 -3.48 -12.43 19.14
N ASP A 418 -4.80 -12.28 19.24
CA ASP A 418 -5.45 -10.96 19.31
C ASP A 418 -4.94 -10.14 20.50
N GLN A 419 -4.86 -10.76 21.68
CA GLN A 419 -4.37 -10.11 22.90
C GLN A 419 -2.91 -9.71 22.78
N SER A 420 -2.06 -10.56 22.22
CA SER A 420 -0.63 -10.33 22.05
C SER A 420 -0.34 -9.22 21.03
N ILE A 421 -1.12 -9.15 19.93
CA ILE A 421 -1.07 -8.04 18.98
C ILE A 421 -1.43 -6.73 19.67
N ILE A 422 -2.51 -6.72 20.43
CA ILE A 422 -2.96 -5.55 21.21
C ILE A 422 -1.91 -5.09 22.24
N ALA A 423 -1.14 -6.04 22.77
CA ALA A 423 -0.07 -5.81 23.73
C ALA A 423 1.29 -5.47 23.08
N PHE A 424 1.36 -5.42 21.74
CA PHE A 424 2.58 -5.15 20.98
C PHE A 424 3.70 -6.19 21.16
N ASP A 425 3.36 -7.42 21.51
CA ASP A 425 4.33 -8.50 21.73
C ASP A 425 4.51 -9.30 20.43
N PHE A 426 5.29 -8.75 19.51
CA PHE A 426 5.48 -9.34 18.18
C PHE A 426 6.15 -10.71 18.21
N ALA A 427 7.06 -10.96 19.16
CA ALA A 427 7.75 -12.24 19.27
C ALA A 427 6.77 -13.32 19.75
N HIS A 428 6.02 -13.05 20.82
CA HIS A 428 5.01 -13.98 21.33
C HIS A 428 3.88 -14.21 20.32
N THR A 429 3.39 -13.15 19.69
CA THR A 429 2.39 -13.21 18.61
C THR A 429 2.85 -14.14 17.49
N THR A 430 4.12 -14.01 17.06
CA THR A 430 4.68 -14.85 15.99
C THR A 430 4.71 -16.33 16.38
N SER A 431 5.10 -16.63 17.63
CA SER A 431 5.14 -18.00 18.15
C SER A 431 3.76 -18.62 18.29
N LEU A 432 2.76 -17.86 18.73
CA LEU A 432 1.36 -18.29 18.79
C LEU A 432 0.80 -18.62 17.41
N ALA A 433 1.01 -17.74 16.43
CA ALA A 433 0.58 -17.97 15.05
C ALA A 433 1.27 -19.17 14.42
N HIS A 434 2.58 -19.35 14.69
CA HIS A 434 3.30 -20.53 14.24
C HIS A 434 2.69 -21.82 14.82
N ALA A 435 2.42 -21.86 16.13
CA ALA A 435 1.78 -23.01 16.77
C ALA A 435 0.39 -23.31 16.18
N TYR A 436 -0.43 -22.28 15.93
CA TYR A 436 -1.74 -22.43 15.28
C TYR A 436 -1.64 -23.07 13.89
N LEU A 437 -0.72 -22.58 13.05
CA LEU A 437 -0.55 -23.06 11.69
C LEU A 437 0.01 -24.49 11.65
N GLN A 438 0.96 -24.83 12.54
CA GLN A 438 1.54 -26.18 12.65
C GLN A 438 0.55 -27.20 13.19
N ALA A 439 -0.37 -26.80 14.08
CA ALA A 439 -1.45 -27.66 14.56
C ALA A 439 -2.53 -27.96 13.51
N GLY A 440 -2.40 -27.42 12.29
CA GLY A 440 -3.40 -27.60 11.24
C GLY A 440 -4.64 -26.72 11.43
N GLY A 441 -4.52 -25.61 12.17
CA GLY A 441 -5.63 -24.68 12.41
C GLY A 441 -6.28 -24.16 11.12
N ASP A 442 -7.55 -23.75 11.21
CA ASP A 442 -8.31 -23.23 10.08
C ASP A 442 -7.76 -21.86 9.63
N ARG A 443 -7.26 -21.81 8.40
CA ARG A 443 -6.71 -20.59 7.81
C ARG A 443 -7.77 -19.50 7.66
N LYS A 444 -9.03 -19.86 7.42
CA LYS A 444 -10.11 -18.87 7.30
C LYS A 444 -10.41 -18.22 8.65
N ALA A 445 -10.50 -19.03 9.72
CA ALA A 445 -10.63 -18.53 11.08
C ALA A 445 -9.44 -17.63 11.48
N TYR A 446 -8.22 -18.01 11.11
CA TYR A 446 -7.02 -17.19 11.30
C TYR A 446 -7.12 -15.82 10.62
N LEU A 447 -7.37 -15.80 9.31
CA LEU A 447 -7.49 -14.57 8.52
C LEU A 447 -8.58 -13.65 9.09
N THR A 448 -9.73 -14.23 9.45
CA THR A 448 -10.86 -13.50 10.05
C THR A 448 -10.46 -12.86 11.38
N SER A 449 -9.83 -13.64 12.28
CA SER A 449 -9.40 -13.15 13.58
C SER A 449 -8.40 -12.01 13.45
N VAL A 450 -7.39 -12.17 12.59
CA VAL A 450 -6.35 -11.15 12.36
C VAL A 450 -6.93 -9.91 11.68
N ALA A 451 -7.87 -10.06 10.73
CA ALA A 451 -8.57 -8.93 10.10
C ALA A 451 -9.33 -8.09 11.12
N ILE A 452 -10.07 -8.73 12.03
CA ILE A 452 -10.77 -8.03 13.13
C ILE A 452 -9.76 -7.29 14.00
N THR A 453 -8.66 -7.94 14.41
CA THR A 453 -7.62 -7.29 15.23
C THR A 453 -7.03 -6.07 14.54
N ALA A 454 -6.71 -6.16 13.24
CA ALA A 454 -6.19 -5.03 12.46
C ALA A 454 -7.12 -3.82 12.46
N CYS A 455 -8.43 -4.07 12.51
CA CYS A 455 -9.47 -3.04 12.50
C CYS A 455 -9.77 -2.45 13.89
N LYS A 456 -9.11 -2.91 14.96
CA LYS A 456 -9.24 -2.32 16.31
C LYS A 456 -8.43 -1.03 16.47
N PHE A 457 -7.42 -0.83 15.62
CA PHE A 457 -6.54 0.34 15.67
C PHE A 457 -7.06 1.44 14.74
N GLN A 458 -7.08 2.68 15.24
CA GLN A 458 -7.50 3.86 14.49
C GLN A 458 -6.30 4.70 14.04
N ASP A 459 -6.58 5.74 13.25
CA ASP A 459 -5.65 6.80 12.84
C ASP A 459 -4.38 6.35 12.12
N ASP A 460 -4.33 5.07 11.77
CA ASP A 460 -3.21 4.52 11.04
C ASP A 460 -3.59 3.45 10.02
N PRO A 461 -3.65 3.82 8.71
CA PRO A 461 -4.01 2.90 7.64
C PRO A 461 -3.00 1.77 7.48
N HIS A 462 -1.77 1.90 8.02
CA HIS A 462 -0.79 0.83 7.98
C HIS A 462 -1.33 -0.45 8.61
N ASN A 463 -2.10 -0.35 9.71
CA ASN A 463 -2.58 -1.52 10.44
C ASN A 463 -3.44 -2.43 9.59
N GLN A 464 -4.35 -1.86 8.81
CA GLN A 464 -5.18 -2.61 7.89
C GLN A 464 -4.38 -3.03 6.65
N LYS A 465 -3.48 -2.15 6.18
CA LYS A 465 -2.72 -2.36 4.93
C LYS A 465 -1.83 -3.59 5.05
N ILE A 466 -1.19 -3.72 6.20
CA ILE A 466 -0.34 -4.86 6.57
C ILE A 466 -1.10 -6.18 6.38
N SER A 467 -2.25 -6.32 7.03
CA SER A 467 -3.05 -7.55 6.95
C SER A 467 -3.53 -7.82 5.53
N HIS A 468 -4.09 -6.81 4.86
CA HIS A 468 -4.57 -6.94 3.49
C HIS A 468 -3.49 -7.45 2.51
N SER A 469 -2.33 -6.78 2.43
CA SER A 469 -1.29 -7.17 1.46
C SER A 469 -0.77 -8.59 1.72
N THR A 470 -0.66 -8.99 3.00
CA THR A 470 -0.23 -10.35 3.35
C THR A 470 -1.27 -11.42 3.03
N PHE A 471 -2.56 -11.10 3.12
CA PHE A 471 -3.66 -12.02 2.80
C PHE A 471 -3.77 -12.23 1.30
N GLU A 472 -3.72 -11.14 0.52
CA GLU A 472 -3.72 -11.22 -0.95
C GLU A 472 -2.54 -12.07 -1.45
N GLU A 473 -1.34 -11.83 -0.93
CA GLU A 473 -0.19 -12.63 -1.33
C GLU A 473 -0.29 -14.07 -0.82
N TYR A 474 -0.87 -14.32 0.36
CA TYR A 474 -1.09 -15.70 0.83
C TYR A 474 -1.98 -16.50 -0.13
N GLU A 475 -3.04 -15.87 -0.65
CA GLU A 475 -4.00 -16.49 -1.55
C GLU A 475 -3.41 -16.76 -2.95
N HIS A 476 -2.46 -15.95 -3.40
CA HIS A 476 -1.92 -16.00 -4.76
C HIS A 476 -0.48 -16.56 -4.88
N ASN A 477 0.28 -16.59 -3.80
CA ASN A 477 1.67 -17.06 -3.81
C ASN A 477 1.70 -18.58 -3.94
N SER A 478 2.48 -19.05 -4.92
CA SER A 478 2.56 -20.47 -5.29
C SER A 478 3.74 -21.21 -4.66
N THR A 479 4.57 -20.53 -3.86
CA THR A 479 5.72 -21.17 -3.20
C THR A 479 5.29 -22.08 -2.05
N HIS A 480 6.13 -23.06 -1.72
CA HIS A 480 5.90 -23.92 -0.54
C HIS A 480 6.07 -23.18 0.79
N LEU A 481 6.57 -21.93 0.77
CA LEU A 481 6.80 -21.10 1.95
C LEU A 481 5.65 -20.12 2.23
N ARG A 482 4.53 -20.16 1.50
CA ARG A 482 3.45 -19.17 1.61
C ARG A 482 2.91 -18.94 3.03
N ASP A 483 2.93 -19.95 3.91
CA ASP A 483 2.50 -19.79 5.32
C ASP A 483 3.38 -18.77 6.09
N ARG A 484 4.60 -18.46 5.61
CA ARG A 484 5.42 -17.34 6.15
C ARG A 484 4.74 -15.98 6.00
N LEU A 485 3.89 -15.78 4.99
CA LEU A 485 3.15 -14.54 4.78
C LEU A 485 2.15 -14.30 5.93
N LEU A 486 1.51 -15.36 6.44
CA LEU A 486 0.60 -15.27 7.58
C LEU A 486 1.32 -14.96 8.89
N LEU A 487 2.55 -15.44 9.06
CA LEU A 487 3.40 -15.09 10.20
C LEU A 487 3.85 -13.62 10.13
N ALA A 488 4.23 -13.16 8.94
CA ALA A 488 4.64 -11.77 8.71
C ALA A 488 3.49 -10.81 9.04
N ALA A 489 2.25 -11.16 8.68
CA ALA A 489 1.04 -10.38 8.96
C ALA A 489 0.92 -10.01 10.43
N VAL A 490 0.95 -11.00 11.31
CA VAL A 490 0.74 -10.78 12.75
C VAL A 490 1.96 -10.19 13.43
N ARG A 491 3.18 -10.55 12.98
CA ARG A 491 4.41 -9.96 13.51
C ARG A 491 4.45 -8.47 13.23
N LEU A 492 4.15 -8.06 12.00
CA LEU A 492 4.13 -6.66 11.60
C LEU A 492 3.01 -5.90 12.31
N LEU A 493 1.81 -6.49 12.40
CA LEU A 493 0.69 -5.85 13.09
C LEU A 493 0.98 -5.63 14.60
N ALA A 494 1.62 -6.59 15.27
CA ALA A 494 2.04 -6.46 16.66
C ALA A 494 3.26 -5.53 16.85
N GLY A 495 4.19 -5.52 15.89
CA GLY A 495 5.44 -4.76 15.99
C GLY A 495 5.32 -3.29 15.62
N TRP A 496 4.35 -2.94 14.77
CA TRP A 496 4.14 -1.59 14.28
C TRP A 496 3.64 -0.63 15.39
N PRO A 497 4.34 0.48 15.69
CA PRO A 497 3.88 1.45 16.68
C PRO A 497 2.54 2.10 16.30
N LYS A 498 1.55 2.10 17.20
CA LYS A 498 0.23 2.72 16.96
C LYS A 498 0.17 4.09 17.63
N MET A 499 -0.24 5.13 16.90
CA MET A 499 -0.34 6.49 17.42
C MET A 499 -1.58 7.20 16.84
N PRO A 500 -2.51 7.69 17.69
CA PRO A 500 -2.61 7.44 19.13
C PRO A 500 -2.86 5.95 19.44
N GLY A 501 -2.57 5.54 20.68
CA GLY A 501 -2.92 4.20 21.18
C GLY A 501 -4.42 4.01 21.47
N GLU A 502 -5.20 5.09 21.33
CA GLU A 502 -6.65 5.15 21.50
C GLU A 502 -7.38 4.32 20.45
N ARG A 503 -8.63 3.95 20.77
CA ARG A 503 -9.46 3.05 19.96
C ARG A 503 -10.91 3.48 19.99
N ASP A 504 -11.14 4.78 20.00
CA ASP A 504 -12.44 5.44 20.08
C ASP A 504 -13.35 5.08 18.92
N CYS A 505 -12.82 5.01 17.69
CA CYS A 505 -13.61 4.58 16.53
C CYS A 505 -14.12 3.14 16.72
N TYR A 506 -13.25 2.23 17.15
CA TYR A 506 -13.62 0.84 17.43
C TYR A 506 -14.58 0.74 18.63
N ALA A 507 -14.33 1.47 19.72
CA ALA A 507 -15.19 1.50 20.89
C ALA A 507 -16.60 2.01 20.54
N ARG A 508 -16.68 3.07 19.73
CA ARG A 508 -17.94 3.59 19.19
C ARG A 508 -18.63 2.58 18.30
N PHE A 509 -17.89 1.92 17.41
CA PHE A 509 -18.43 0.87 16.56
C PHE A 509 -19.11 -0.23 17.38
N MET A 510 -18.41 -0.75 18.40
CA MET A 510 -18.94 -1.81 19.27
C MET A 510 -20.14 -1.38 20.10
N ARG A 511 -20.21 -0.10 20.49
CA ARG A 511 -21.29 0.45 21.32
C ARG A 511 -22.54 0.81 20.50
N GLU A 512 -22.34 1.40 19.32
CA GLU A 512 -23.39 2.13 18.59
C GLU A 512 -23.68 1.55 17.21
N TRP A 513 -22.69 1.03 16.48
CA TRP A 513 -22.84 0.75 15.04
C TRP A 513 -22.99 -0.73 14.70
N ILE A 514 -22.36 -1.64 15.46
CA ILE A 514 -22.36 -3.08 15.17
C ILE A 514 -23.75 -3.73 15.18
N ARG A 515 -24.76 -3.08 15.77
CA ARG A 515 -26.13 -3.60 15.92
C ARG A 515 -27.09 -3.20 14.78
N HIS A 516 -26.62 -2.40 13.83
CA HIS A 516 -27.35 -1.96 12.64
C HIS A 516 -26.85 -2.68 11.40
#